data_AF-A0A5J6WFT6-F1
#
_entry.id   AF-A0A5J6WFT6-F1
#
_cell.length_a   1.000
_cell.length_b   1.000
_cell.length_c   1.000
_cell.angle_alpha   90.00
_cell.angle_beta   90.00
_cell.angle_gamma   90.00
#
_symmetry.space_group_name_H-M   'P 1'
#
loop_
_entity.id
_entity.type
_entity.pdbx_description
1 polymer ?
#
loop_
_entity_poly.entity_id
_entity_poly.type
_entity_poly.pdbx_seq_one_letter_code
_entity_poly.pdbx_strand_id
1 'polypeptide(L)'
;MSMIKPWKLISLLFILQLLAGCESKLEQTQKTITQQVLTTEQSIDRLGSAIETGSIRNARLLSEYAQVLKQQKPELTRIANLIAEDATRKGPLYENLAMRLNDVRAETVTLDNAGLLLDELTRINEASKQSLFNDALTDPINVLADMSDGQLARVGAISQYAEQSSGDGTDYGAGSQMVGNPNYGNWQSGSNGTSFWQWYGMYRMLGDLTGRVGYSNWSQNRRYSYYNDYGRSRYTSPKQSVKQAAVETKTRKSFQRKGQSFSSPYAKTRSGSAGLSRSSYTPTKTTSSYSKPKKSFTSTNKASSKTGSFRNSGSRTSRGVSRGK
;
A
#
# COMPACT_ATOMS: atom_id res chain seq x y z
N MET A 1 47.82 -53.58 -13.72
CA MET A 1 46.46 -53.00 -13.79
C MET A 1 45.77 -53.21 -12.46
N SER A 2 45.57 -52.14 -11.67
CA SER A 2 44.97 -52.24 -10.33
C SER A 2 43.47 -52.51 -10.46
N MET A 3 42.99 -53.63 -9.91
CA MET A 3 41.58 -53.97 -9.92
C MET A 3 40.81 -53.10 -8.93
N ILE A 4 40.09 -52.10 -9.46
CA ILE A 4 39.20 -51.26 -8.66
C ILE A 4 38.05 -52.14 -8.17
N LYS A 5 38.00 -52.38 -6.85
CA LYS A 5 36.97 -53.21 -6.22
C LYS A 5 35.57 -52.59 -6.42
N PRO A 6 34.53 -53.37 -6.71
CA PRO A 6 33.19 -52.87 -7.03
C PRO A 6 32.55 -52.05 -5.91
N TRP A 7 32.85 -52.33 -4.64
CA TRP A 7 32.50 -51.48 -3.49
C TRP A 7 32.94 -50.03 -3.70
N LYS A 8 34.18 -49.80 -4.17
CA LYS A 8 34.73 -48.45 -4.30
C LYS A 8 33.99 -47.62 -5.35
N LEU A 9 33.50 -48.27 -6.41
CA LEU A 9 32.65 -47.64 -7.43
C LEU A 9 31.26 -47.31 -6.88
N ILE A 10 30.67 -48.18 -6.05
CA ILE A 10 29.38 -47.92 -5.38
C ILE A 10 29.51 -46.77 -4.38
N SER A 11 30.58 -46.76 -3.57
CA SER A 11 30.83 -45.67 -2.63
C SER A 11 31.10 -44.33 -3.34
N LEU A 12 31.77 -44.35 -4.49
CA LEU A 12 31.98 -43.17 -5.33
C LEU A 12 30.68 -42.66 -5.94
N LEU A 13 29.79 -43.57 -6.39
CA LEU A 13 28.47 -43.23 -6.93
C LEU A 13 27.58 -42.58 -5.85
N PHE A 14 27.57 -43.11 -4.63
CA PHE A 14 26.84 -42.53 -3.50
C PHE A 14 27.38 -41.14 -3.12
N ILE A 15 28.70 -40.95 -3.15
CA ILE A 15 29.31 -39.63 -2.92
C ILE A 15 28.94 -38.66 -4.06
N LEU A 16 28.99 -39.08 -5.33
CA LEU A 16 28.54 -38.23 -6.45
C LEU A 16 27.06 -37.84 -6.35
N GLN A 17 26.19 -38.74 -5.90
CA GLN A 17 24.77 -38.43 -5.69
C GLN A 17 24.53 -37.47 -4.50
N LEU A 18 25.35 -37.55 -3.45
CA LEU A 18 25.31 -36.61 -2.33
C LEU A 18 25.84 -35.21 -2.71
N LEU A 19 26.79 -35.11 -3.64
CA LEU A 19 27.26 -33.82 -4.17
C LEU A 19 26.27 -33.18 -5.18
N ALA A 20 25.49 -33.98 -5.92
CA ALA A 20 24.51 -33.46 -6.90
C ALA A 20 23.24 -32.86 -6.26
N GLY A 21 23.00 -33.09 -4.97
CA GLY A 21 21.81 -32.63 -4.24
C GLY A 21 21.99 -31.34 -3.43
N CYS A 22 23.16 -30.71 -3.46
CA CYS A 22 23.45 -29.52 -2.66
C CYS A 22 23.16 -28.24 -3.47
N GLU A 23 21.90 -28.02 -3.87
CA GLU A 23 21.48 -26.69 -4.34
C GLU A 23 21.73 -25.72 -3.18
N SER A 24 22.56 -24.70 -3.41
CA SER A 24 22.87 -23.76 -2.34
C SER A 24 21.60 -23.01 -1.93
N LYS A 25 21.46 -22.66 -0.65
CA LYS A 25 20.32 -21.86 -0.19
C LYS A 25 20.14 -20.58 -1.01
N LEU A 26 21.23 -20.00 -1.51
CA LEU A 26 21.21 -18.82 -2.37
C LEU A 26 20.59 -19.12 -3.73
N GLU A 27 20.97 -20.23 -4.36
CA GLU A 27 20.45 -20.65 -5.67
C GLU A 27 18.95 -20.96 -5.61
N GLN A 28 18.50 -21.70 -4.59
CA GLN A 28 17.07 -21.96 -4.37
C GLN A 28 16.27 -20.66 -4.18
N THR A 29 16.87 -19.71 -3.46
CA THR A 29 16.25 -18.39 -3.20
C THR A 29 16.18 -17.56 -4.47
N GLN A 30 17.25 -17.56 -5.27
CA GLN A 30 17.29 -16.90 -6.58
C GLN A 30 16.15 -17.41 -7.46
N LYS A 31 16.03 -18.73 -7.59
CA LYS A 31 15.00 -19.37 -8.40
C LYS A 31 13.59 -19.00 -7.93
N THR A 32 13.36 -18.99 -6.61
CA THR A 32 12.08 -18.59 -6.02
C THR A 32 11.74 -17.13 -6.36
N ILE A 33 12.70 -16.21 -6.21
CA ILE A 33 12.52 -14.80 -6.55
C ILE A 33 12.24 -14.64 -8.04
N THR A 34 12.99 -15.31 -8.93
CA THR A 34 12.75 -15.27 -10.37
C THR A 34 11.35 -15.75 -10.74
N GLN A 35 10.89 -16.86 -10.17
CA GLN A 35 9.51 -17.34 -10.39
C GLN A 35 8.45 -16.36 -9.89
N GLN A 36 8.69 -15.74 -8.73
CA GLN A 36 7.77 -14.77 -8.16
C GLN A 36 7.77 -13.44 -8.93
N VAL A 37 8.89 -13.04 -9.54
CA VAL A 37 8.96 -11.90 -10.48
C VAL A 37 8.04 -12.16 -11.67
N LEU A 38 8.14 -13.33 -12.31
CA LEU A 38 7.30 -13.68 -13.46
C LEU A 38 5.80 -13.71 -13.10
N THR A 39 5.46 -14.26 -11.93
CA THR A 39 4.08 -14.28 -11.44
C THR A 39 3.54 -12.87 -11.19
N THR A 40 4.36 -12.02 -10.56
CA THR A 40 4.00 -10.62 -10.27
C THR A 40 3.85 -9.81 -11.55
N GLU A 41 4.71 -10.03 -12.54
CA GLU A 41 4.62 -9.42 -13.87
C GLU A 41 3.28 -9.75 -14.55
N GLN A 42 2.92 -11.03 -14.60
CA GLN A 42 1.63 -11.46 -15.14
C GLN A 42 0.44 -10.84 -14.39
N SER A 43 0.54 -10.67 -13.07
CA SER A 43 -0.49 -10.00 -12.28
C SER A 43 -0.63 -8.52 -12.63
N ILE A 44 0.49 -7.80 -12.82
CA ILE A 44 0.48 -6.40 -13.26
C ILE A 44 -0.09 -6.29 -14.68
N ASP A 45 0.29 -7.16 -15.60
CA ASP A 45 -0.23 -7.14 -16.98
C ASP A 45 -1.73 -7.41 -17.01
N ARG A 46 -2.21 -8.41 -16.26
CA ARG A 46 -3.65 -8.66 -16.11
C ARG A 46 -4.39 -7.48 -15.51
N LEU A 47 -3.80 -6.80 -14.54
CA LEU A 47 -4.37 -5.55 -14.01
C LEU A 47 -4.44 -4.49 -15.12
N GLY A 48 -3.36 -4.31 -15.88
CA GLY A 48 -3.29 -3.36 -16.99
C GLY A 48 -4.37 -3.61 -18.04
N SER A 49 -4.54 -4.86 -18.47
CA SER A 49 -5.63 -5.25 -19.39
C SER A 49 -7.01 -5.05 -18.75
N ALA A 50 -7.18 -5.31 -17.46
CA ALA A 50 -8.45 -5.05 -16.77
C ALA A 50 -8.80 -3.56 -16.70
N ILE A 51 -7.78 -2.68 -16.60
CA ILE A 51 -7.95 -1.23 -16.70
C ILE A 51 -8.39 -0.86 -18.13
N GLU A 52 -7.63 -1.29 -19.14
CA GLU A 52 -7.88 -0.96 -20.56
C GLU A 52 -9.24 -1.44 -21.07
N THR A 53 -9.68 -2.63 -20.63
CA THR A 53 -10.99 -3.20 -20.99
C THR A 53 -12.15 -2.61 -20.18
N GLY A 54 -11.89 -1.71 -19.22
CA GLY A 54 -12.92 -1.14 -18.35
C GLY A 54 -13.49 -2.13 -17.33
N SER A 55 -12.83 -3.26 -17.09
CA SER A 55 -13.26 -4.27 -16.12
C SER A 55 -13.17 -3.78 -14.68
N ILE A 56 -12.34 -2.76 -14.40
CA ILE A 56 -12.26 -2.11 -13.09
C ILE A 56 -13.34 -1.02 -13.00
N ARG A 57 -14.39 -1.29 -12.21
CA ARG A 57 -15.54 -0.38 -12.02
C ARG A 57 -15.10 1.04 -11.64
N ASN A 58 -14.24 1.18 -10.65
CA ASN A 58 -13.79 2.50 -10.19
C ASN A 58 -12.88 3.20 -11.23
N ALA A 59 -12.21 2.50 -12.13
CA ALA A 59 -11.47 3.16 -13.22
C ALA A 59 -12.44 3.83 -14.21
N ARG A 60 -13.51 3.12 -14.61
CA ARG A 60 -14.57 3.71 -15.43
C ARG A 60 -15.23 4.91 -14.75
N LEU A 61 -15.60 4.74 -13.48
CA LEU A 61 -16.24 5.79 -12.69
C LEU A 61 -15.35 7.03 -12.54
N LEU A 62 -14.05 6.85 -12.34
CA LEU A 62 -13.08 7.94 -12.27
C LEU A 62 -13.03 8.73 -13.58
N SER A 63 -13.09 8.03 -14.72
CA SER A 63 -13.15 8.66 -16.04
C SER A 63 -14.45 9.43 -16.25
N GLU A 64 -15.58 8.86 -15.86
CA GLU A 64 -16.90 9.50 -15.93
C GLU A 64 -16.96 10.76 -15.05
N TYR A 65 -16.48 10.68 -13.81
CA TYR A 65 -16.43 11.82 -12.88
C TYR A 65 -15.57 12.95 -13.44
N ALA A 66 -14.44 12.63 -14.05
CA ALA A 66 -13.61 13.64 -14.70
C ALA A 66 -14.33 14.32 -15.85
N GLN A 67 -15.09 13.59 -16.69
CA GLN A 67 -15.87 14.22 -17.77
C GLN A 67 -16.98 15.13 -17.23
N VAL A 68 -17.71 14.69 -16.22
CA VAL A 68 -18.75 15.52 -15.59
C VAL A 68 -18.14 16.77 -14.99
N LEU A 69 -17.03 16.64 -14.25
CA LEU A 69 -16.36 17.80 -13.64
C LEU A 69 -15.84 18.78 -14.70
N LYS A 70 -15.29 18.30 -15.81
CA LYS A 70 -14.84 19.16 -16.93
C LYS A 70 -15.97 19.96 -17.56
N GLN A 71 -17.16 19.36 -17.68
CA GLN A 71 -18.33 20.02 -18.24
C GLN A 71 -18.90 21.07 -17.29
N GLN A 72 -18.95 20.74 -15.99
CA GLN A 72 -19.52 21.61 -14.97
C GLN A 72 -18.57 22.74 -14.53
N LYS A 73 -17.27 22.44 -14.48
CA LYS A 73 -16.20 23.32 -14.00
C LYS A 73 -15.02 23.32 -14.99
N PRO A 74 -15.15 23.99 -16.14
CA PRO A 74 -14.13 23.99 -17.19
C PRO A 74 -12.74 24.45 -16.70
N GLU A 75 -12.68 25.32 -15.69
CA GLU A 75 -11.45 25.78 -15.04
C GLU A 75 -10.67 24.64 -14.36
N LEU A 76 -11.35 23.55 -13.98
CA LEU A 76 -10.75 22.35 -13.39
C LEU A 76 -10.37 21.29 -14.44
N THR A 77 -10.50 21.58 -15.74
CA THR A 77 -10.25 20.58 -16.79
C THR A 77 -8.86 19.96 -16.70
N ARG A 78 -7.83 20.78 -16.45
CA ARG A 78 -6.44 20.29 -16.36
C ARG A 78 -6.27 19.31 -15.21
N ILE A 79 -6.83 19.61 -14.03
CA ILE A 79 -6.70 18.76 -12.85
C ILE A 79 -7.57 17.52 -12.96
N ALA A 80 -8.78 17.64 -13.54
CA ALA A 80 -9.67 16.53 -13.80
C ALA A 80 -9.03 15.50 -14.75
N ASN A 81 -8.42 15.96 -15.86
CA ASN A 81 -7.70 15.09 -16.78
C ASN A 81 -6.51 14.39 -16.10
N LEU A 82 -5.73 15.12 -15.30
CA LEU A 82 -4.57 14.57 -14.59
C LEU A 82 -4.98 13.48 -13.59
N ILE A 83 -6.02 13.72 -12.80
CA ILE A 83 -6.53 12.73 -11.84
C ILE A 83 -7.18 11.53 -12.56
N ALA A 84 -7.79 11.76 -13.72
CA ALA A 84 -8.33 10.68 -14.54
C ALA A 84 -7.26 9.73 -15.09
N GLU A 85 -5.98 10.12 -15.12
CA GLU A 85 -4.89 9.22 -15.55
C GLU A 85 -4.79 7.97 -14.66
N ASP A 86 -5.19 8.04 -13.38
CA ASP A 86 -5.28 6.88 -12.49
C ASP A 86 -6.28 5.81 -12.98
N ALA A 87 -7.21 6.17 -13.86
CA ALA A 87 -8.09 5.23 -14.55
C ALA A 87 -7.40 4.49 -15.71
N THR A 88 -6.11 4.70 -15.93
CA THR A 88 -5.33 4.17 -17.06
C THR A 88 -4.00 3.56 -16.58
N ARG A 89 -3.27 2.92 -17.50
CA ARG A 89 -1.91 2.41 -17.21
C ARG A 89 -0.86 3.51 -17.07
N LYS A 90 -1.19 4.76 -17.42
CA LYS A 90 -0.33 5.94 -17.21
C LYS A 90 -0.54 6.55 -15.82
N GLY A 91 -1.49 6.03 -15.06
CA GLY A 91 -1.77 6.47 -13.71
C GLY A 91 -0.64 6.13 -12.75
N PRO A 92 -0.30 7.02 -11.80
CA PRO A 92 0.80 6.81 -10.87
C PRO A 92 0.60 5.58 -9.99
N LEU A 93 -0.62 5.14 -9.71
CA LEU A 93 -0.85 3.87 -9.00
C LEU A 93 -0.35 2.66 -9.80
N TYR A 94 -0.65 2.59 -11.10
CA TYR A 94 -0.21 1.49 -11.96
C TYR A 94 1.29 1.59 -12.26
N GLU A 95 1.77 2.77 -12.65
CA GLU A 95 3.17 3.00 -12.98
C GLU A 95 4.09 2.71 -11.80
N ASN A 96 3.67 3.03 -10.57
CA ASN A 96 4.44 2.71 -9.37
C ASN A 96 4.62 1.19 -9.18
N LEU A 97 3.60 0.38 -9.47
CA LEU A 97 3.70 -1.08 -9.39
C LEU A 97 4.70 -1.62 -10.41
N ALA A 98 4.63 -1.15 -11.65
CA ALA A 98 5.55 -1.54 -12.71
C ALA A 98 7.00 -1.13 -12.39
N MET A 99 7.19 0.11 -11.92
CA MET A 99 8.50 0.61 -11.49
C MET A 99 9.07 -0.20 -10.33
N ARG A 100 8.26 -0.54 -9.32
CA ARG A 100 8.72 -1.35 -8.18
C ARG A 100 9.08 -2.77 -8.57
N LEU A 101 8.36 -3.38 -9.51
CA LEU A 101 8.73 -4.68 -10.06
C LEU A 101 10.08 -4.61 -10.79
N ASN A 102 10.31 -3.54 -11.57
CA ASN A 102 11.58 -3.31 -12.24
C ASN A 102 12.74 -3.09 -11.25
N ASP A 103 12.50 -2.34 -10.17
CA ASP A 103 13.47 -2.18 -9.07
C ASP A 103 13.87 -3.53 -8.48
N VAL A 104 12.91 -4.43 -8.24
CA VAL A 104 13.20 -5.80 -7.73
C VAL A 104 13.98 -6.62 -8.76
N ARG A 105 13.63 -6.52 -10.05
CA ARG A 105 14.30 -7.25 -11.13
C ARG A 105 15.76 -6.82 -11.30
N ALA A 106 16.04 -5.54 -11.10
CA ALA A 106 17.37 -4.97 -11.22
C ALA A 106 18.27 -5.21 -10.00
N GLU A 107 17.71 -5.64 -8.87
CA GLU A 107 18.45 -5.85 -7.63
C GLU A 107 19.21 -7.20 -7.64
N THR A 108 20.49 -7.16 -7.27
CA THR A 108 21.27 -8.38 -7.03
C THR A 108 20.77 -9.10 -5.77
N VAL A 109 20.33 -10.34 -5.93
CA VAL A 109 19.85 -11.15 -4.81
C VAL A 109 21.02 -11.62 -3.96
N THR A 110 20.84 -11.46 -2.65
CA THR A 110 21.73 -11.95 -1.60
C THR A 110 20.88 -12.61 -0.52
N LEU A 111 21.50 -13.42 0.34
CA LEU A 111 20.77 -14.01 1.48
C LEU A 111 20.25 -12.95 2.46
N ASP A 112 20.85 -11.76 2.50
CA ASP A 112 20.44 -10.65 3.38
C ASP A 112 19.22 -9.88 2.86
N ASN A 113 19.10 -9.68 1.54
CA ASN A 113 17.99 -8.92 0.95
C ASN A 113 16.86 -9.79 0.39
N ALA A 114 17.06 -11.10 0.23
CA ALA A 114 16.07 -12.00 -0.37
C ALA A 114 14.68 -11.92 0.28
N GLY A 115 14.62 -11.86 1.62
CA GLY A 115 13.34 -11.72 2.33
C GLY A 115 12.63 -10.41 2.01
N LEU A 116 13.37 -9.32 1.87
CA LEU A 116 12.82 -8.01 1.50
C LEU A 116 12.30 -7.99 0.06
N LEU A 117 12.99 -8.68 -0.86
CA LEU A 117 12.55 -8.80 -2.25
C LEU A 117 11.28 -9.64 -2.38
N LEU A 118 11.20 -10.77 -1.68
CA LEU A 118 9.99 -11.60 -1.64
C LEU A 118 8.80 -10.85 -1.01
N ASP A 119 9.04 -10.12 0.08
CA ASP A 119 8.01 -9.29 0.70
C ASP A 119 7.53 -8.18 -0.24
N GLU A 120 8.44 -7.56 -0.99
CA GLU A 120 8.08 -6.53 -1.97
C GLU A 120 7.26 -7.11 -3.12
N LEU A 121 7.68 -8.24 -3.70
CA LEU A 121 6.92 -8.93 -4.74
C LEU A 121 5.52 -9.31 -4.25
N THR A 122 5.41 -9.78 -3.01
CA THR A 122 4.11 -10.08 -2.39
C THR A 122 3.23 -8.85 -2.30
N ARG A 123 3.78 -7.70 -1.88
CA ARG A 123 3.03 -6.42 -1.78
C ARG A 123 2.59 -5.93 -3.15
N ILE A 124 3.45 -6.01 -4.16
CA ILE A 124 3.12 -5.65 -5.54
C ILE A 124 1.99 -6.56 -6.05
N ASN A 125 2.14 -7.88 -5.90
CA ASN A 125 1.13 -8.85 -6.35
C ASN A 125 -0.24 -8.66 -5.66
N GLU A 126 -0.26 -8.35 -4.36
CA GLU A 126 -1.50 -7.97 -3.66
C GLU A 126 -2.10 -6.67 -4.23
N ALA A 127 -1.28 -5.64 -4.45
CA ALA A 127 -1.73 -4.37 -5.02
C ALA A 127 -2.27 -4.51 -6.46
N SER A 128 -1.79 -5.51 -7.20
CA SER A 128 -2.24 -5.83 -8.56
C SER A 128 -3.60 -6.53 -8.62
N LYS A 129 -4.16 -6.97 -7.48
CA LYS A 129 -5.49 -7.59 -7.48
C LYS A 129 -6.55 -6.55 -7.83
N GLN A 130 -7.41 -6.87 -8.80
CA GLN A 130 -8.44 -5.95 -9.31
C GLN A 130 -9.32 -5.35 -8.21
N SER A 131 -9.70 -6.12 -7.18
CA SER A 131 -10.53 -5.61 -6.07
C SER A 131 -9.79 -4.57 -5.21
N LEU A 132 -8.50 -4.78 -4.95
CA LEU A 132 -7.67 -3.89 -4.14
C LEU A 132 -7.30 -2.63 -4.93
N PHE A 133 -7.04 -2.77 -6.22
CA PHE A 133 -6.83 -1.63 -7.12
C PHE A 133 -8.11 -0.82 -7.30
N ASN A 134 -9.26 -1.48 -7.45
CA ASN A 134 -10.57 -0.82 -7.46
C ASN A 134 -10.76 0.03 -6.20
N ASP A 135 -10.48 -0.51 -5.02
CA ASP A 135 -10.59 0.24 -3.78
C ASP A 135 -9.54 1.36 -3.68
N ALA A 136 -8.33 1.18 -4.22
CA ALA A 136 -7.31 2.22 -4.26
C ALA A 136 -7.75 3.46 -5.05
N LEU A 137 -8.55 3.27 -6.10
CA LEU A 137 -9.09 4.36 -6.90
C LEU A 137 -10.17 5.19 -6.18
N THR A 138 -10.62 4.81 -4.98
CA THR A 138 -11.59 5.63 -4.24
C THR A 138 -11.00 6.99 -3.86
N ASP A 139 -9.70 7.06 -3.56
CA ASP A 139 -9.04 8.32 -3.22
C ASP A 139 -9.10 9.32 -4.39
N PRO A 140 -8.59 9.03 -5.60
CA PRO A 140 -8.69 9.96 -6.74
C PRO A 140 -10.15 10.25 -7.16
N ILE A 141 -11.07 9.28 -7.05
CA ILE A 141 -12.50 9.54 -7.32
C ILE A 141 -13.05 10.59 -6.35
N ASN A 142 -12.76 10.45 -5.06
CA ASN A 142 -13.27 11.36 -4.04
C ASN A 142 -12.65 12.75 -4.14
N VAL A 143 -11.44 12.86 -4.70
CA VAL A 143 -10.84 14.16 -5.03
C VAL A 143 -11.66 14.88 -6.10
N LEU A 144 -12.10 14.18 -7.16
CA LEU A 144 -13.00 14.77 -8.16
C LEU A 144 -14.39 15.06 -7.58
N ALA A 145 -14.91 14.16 -6.73
CA ALA A 145 -16.19 14.35 -6.08
C ALA A 145 -16.21 15.62 -5.21
N ASP A 146 -15.16 15.83 -4.42
CA ASP A 146 -15.03 17.01 -3.55
C ASP A 146 -14.84 18.31 -4.34
N MET A 147 -14.32 18.24 -5.57
CA MET A 147 -14.23 19.41 -6.46
C MET A 147 -15.56 19.74 -7.13
N SER A 148 -16.54 18.84 -7.11
CA SER A 148 -17.82 19.01 -7.80
C SER A 148 -18.87 19.80 -7.00
N ASP A 149 -18.52 20.34 -5.83
CA ASP A 149 -19.44 21.00 -4.90
C ASP A 149 -20.70 20.17 -4.58
N GLY A 150 -20.51 18.87 -4.40
CA GLY A 150 -21.58 17.94 -4.01
C GLY A 150 -22.42 17.38 -5.17
N GLN A 151 -22.11 17.71 -6.43
CA GLN A 151 -22.79 17.14 -7.60
C GLN A 151 -22.44 15.67 -7.84
N LEU A 152 -21.22 15.27 -7.49
CA LEU A 152 -20.73 13.90 -7.60
C LEU A 152 -20.65 13.28 -6.20
N ALA A 153 -21.17 12.06 -6.07
CA ALA A 153 -21.14 11.34 -4.80
C ALA A 153 -19.76 10.74 -4.53
N ARG A 154 -19.30 10.78 -3.28
CA ARG A 154 -18.12 10.02 -2.85
C ARG A 154 -18.35 8.51 -2.96
N VAL A 155 -17.26 7.77 -3.16
CA VAL A 155 -17.23 6.32 -3.35
C VAL A 155 -16.21 5.74 -2.37
N GLY A 156 -16.51 4.59 -1.75
CA GLY A 156 -15.57 4.00 -0.79
C GLY A 156 -15.49 4.76 0.54
N ALA A 157 -16.25 5.84 0.68
CA ALA A 157 -16.21 6.79 1.78
C ALA A 157 -17.61 7.32 2.12
N ILE A 158 -17.80 7.80 3.34
CA ILE A 158 -18.97 8.60 3.71
C ILE A 158 -19.00 9.92 2.94
N SER A 159 -20.18 10.55 2.86
CA SER A 159 -20.34 11.85 2.18
C SER A 159 -19.49 12.93 2.84
N GLN A 160 -19.11 13.96 2.06
CA GLN A 160 -18.35 15.10 2.57
C GLN A 160 -19.08 15.79 3.73
N TYR A 161 -20.39 15.97 3.60
CA TYR A 161 -21.23 16.53 4.66
C TYR A 161 -21.22 15.68 5.93
N ALA A 162 -21.31 14.35 5.81
CA ALA A 162 -21.28 13.46 6.97
C ALA A 162 -19.91 13.48 7.68
N GLU A 163 -18.81 13.53 6.91
CA GLU A 163 -17.45 13.64 7.45
C GLU A 163 -17.19 14.99 8.14
N GLN A 164 -17.71 16.09 7.57
CA GLN A 164 -17.66 17.40 8.20
C GLN A 164 -18.49 17.43 9.49
N SER A 165 -19.67 16.81 9.48
CA SER A 165 -20.59 16.78 10.63
C SER A 165 -20.11 15.87 11.77
N SER A 166 -19.31 14.84 11.48
CA SER A 166 -18.74 13.98 12.54
C SER A 166 -17.61 14.67 13.32
N GLY A 167 -17.08 15.79 12.81
CA GLY A 167 -15.92 16.46 13.39
C GLY A 167 -14.62 15.64 13.25
N ASP A 168 -14.63 14.58 12.43
CA ASP A 168 -13.48 13.72 12.24
C ASP A 168 -12.44 14.37 11.31
N GLY A 169 -11.49 15.06 11.93
CA GLY A 169 -10.33 15.60 11.24
C GLY A 169 -10.57 16.93 10.51
N THR A 170 -9.47 17.56 10.12
CA THR A 170 -9.43 18.86 9.46
C THR A 170 -9.70 18.71 7.97
N ASP A 171 -10.50 19.63 7.43
CA ASP A 171 -10.64 19.80 5.99
C ASP A 171 -9.38 20.47 5.44
N TYR A 172 -8.60 19.73 4.66
CA TYR A 172 -7.46 20.27 3.93
C TYR A 172 -7.80 20.48 2.46
N GLY A 173 -9.08 20.62 2.09
CA GLY A 173 -9.52 20.82 0.72
C GLY A 173 -9.48 19.55 -0.15
N ALA A 174 -9.96 19.70 -1.38
CA ALA A 174 -9.98 18.62 -2.37
C ALA A 174 -8.54 18.23 -2.75
N GLY A 175 -8.23 16.93 -2.65
CA GLY A 175 -6.87 16.40 -2.81
C GLY A 175 -6.25 15.93 -1.50
N SER A 176 -6.82 16.31 -0.35
CA SER A 176 -6.31 15.93 0.97
C SER A 176 -6.24 14.42 1.20
N GLN A 177 -7.09 13.64 0.51
CA GLN A 177 -7.10 12.18 0.53
C GLN A 177 -5.79 11.58 -0.02
N MET A 178 -5.14 12.26 -0.96
CA MET A 178 -3.92 11.82 -1.62
C MET A 178 -2.65 12.25 -0.86
N VAL A 179 -2.78 13.11 0.17
CA VAL A 179 -1.65 13.51 1.00
C VAL A 179 -1.07 12.30 1.74
N GLY A 180 0.26 12.18 1.74
CA GLY A 180 0.97 11.07 2.35
C GLY A 180 1.15 9.86 1.44
N ASN A 181 0.44 9.79 0.31
CA ASN A 181 0.60 8.74 -0.70
C ASN A 181 1.78 9.06 -1.63
N PRO A 182 2.86 8.26 -1.60
CA PRO A 182 4.12 8.56 -2.27
C PRO A 182 4.03 8.47 -3.80
N ASN A 183 2.89 8.06 -4.34
CA ASN A 183 2.62 8.08 -5.78
C ASN A 183 2.35 9.50 -6.29
N TYR A 184 1.97 10.44 -5.42
CA TYR A 184 1.60 11.80 -5.81
C TYR A 184 2.51 12.90 -5.24
N GLY A 185 3.38 12.55 -4.29
CA GLY A 185 4.24 13.53 -3.65
C GLY A 185 5.16 12.91 -2.60
N ASN A 186 5.80 13.76 -1.82
CA ASN A 186 6.64 13.34 -0.72
C ASN A 186 6.64 14.35 0.44
N TRP A 187 7.00 13.86 1.62
CA TRP A 187 7.22 14.69 2.79
C TRP A 187 8.61 15.34 2.69
N GLN A 188 8.65 16.66 2.65
CA GLN A 188 9.86 17.47 2.69
C GLN A 188 10.13 17.99 4.10
N SER A 189 11.40 18.18 4.44
CA SER A 189 11.80 18.80 5.70
C SER A 189 12.15 20.27 5.48
N GLY A 190 11.51 21.17 6.21
CA GLY A 190 11.92 22.57 6.30
C GLY A 190 13.11 22.77 7.23
N SER A 191 13.78 23.92 7.08
CA SER A 191 14.89 24.37 7.94
C SER A 191 14.51 24.49 9.41
N ASN A 192 13.25 24.83 9.69
CA ASN A 192 12.68 24.93 11.04
C ASN A 192 12.36 23.56 11.71
N GLY A 193 12.80 22.45 11.11
CA GLY A 193 12.59 21.10 11.65
C GLY A 193 11.17 20.55 11.47
N THR A 194 10.25 21.30 10.86
CA THR A 194 8.92 20.79 10.48
C THR A 194 8.97 20.05 9.15
N SER A 195 8.03 19.14 8.92
CA SER A 195 7.85 18.48 7.63
C SER A 195 6.53 18.89 6.99
N PHE A 196 6.51 19.01 5.67
CA PHE A 196 5.33 19.39 4.90
C PHE A 196 5.20 18.55 3.64
N TRP A 197 3.98 18.39 3.15
CA TRP A 197 3.69 17.65 1.95
C TRP A 197 4.07 18.48 0.72
N GLN A 198 4.77 17.86 -0.21
CA GLN A 198 5.09 18.44 -1.51
C GLN A 198 4.59 17.51 -2.60
N TRP A 199 3.72 18.03 -3.46
CA TRP A 199 3.23 17.35 -4.65
C TRP A 199 4.34 17.21 -5.70
N TYR A 200 4.33 16.11 -6.46
CA TYR A 200 5.16 15.99 -7.66
C TYR A 200 4.71 16.99 -8.73
N GLY A 201 5.62 17.33 -9.65
CA GLY A 201 5.47 18.49 -10.55
C GLY A 201 4.12 18.54 -11.31
N MET A 202 3.64 17.41 -11.82
CA MET A 202 2.34 17.35 -12.50
C MET A 202 1.16 17.63 -11.54
N TYR A 203 1.25 17.17 -10.29
CA TYR A 203 0.23 17.31 -9.24
C TYR A 203 0.32 18.63 -8.45
N ARG A 204 1.21 19.56 -8.83
CA ARG A 204 1.45 20.80 -8.07
C ARG A 204 0.20 21.65 -7.86
N MET A 205 -0.76 21.59 -8.80
CA MET A 205 -2.05 22.30 -8.72
C MET A 205 -2.90 21.85 -7.54
N LEU A 206 -2.77 20.60 -7.07
CA LEU A 206 -3.43 20.15 -5.84
C LEU A 206 -2.92 20.93 -4.62
N GLY A 207 -1.72 21.49 -4.68
CA GLY A 207 -1.18 22.36 -3.63
C GLY A 207 -1.96 23.65 -3.46
N ASP A 208 -2.53 24.19 -4.55
CA ASP A 208 -3.34 25.41 -4.49
C ASP A 208 -4.71 25.13 -3.87
N LEU A 209 -5.23 23.91 -4.05
CA LEU A 209 -6.50 23.45 -3.45
C LEU A 209 -6.35 23.01 -1.99
N THR A 210 -5.22 22.38 -1.67
CA THR A 210 -4.99 21.81 -0.33
C THR A 210 -4.23 22.71 0.63
N GLY A 211 -3.59 23.75 0.10
CA GLY A 211 -2.65 24.57 0.84
C GLY A 211 -1.42 23.80 1.31
N ARG A 212 -0.65 24.42 2.20
CA ARG A 212 0.56 23.79 2.77
C ARG A 212 0.19 22.84 3.91
N VAL A 213 0.20 21.54 3.62
CA VAL A 213 -0.11 20.51 4.62
C VAL A 213 1.13 20.12 5.42
N GLY A 214 1.16 20.47 6.72
CA GLY A 214 2.23 20.10 7.65
C GLY A 214 2.04 18.70 8.24
N TYR A 215 3.09 17.88 8.25
CA TYR A 215 3.03 16.48 8.69
C TYR A 215 2.51 16.33 10.12
N SER A 216 2.93 17.18 11.06
CA SER A 216 2.50 17.09 12.46
C SER A 216 1.00 17.29 12.65
N ASN A 217 0.44 18.30 11.98
CA ASN A 217 -0.99 18.62 12.05
C ASN A 217 -1.80 17.55 11.30
N TRP A 218 -1.41 17.25 10.07
CA TRP A 218 -2.05 16.24 9.24
C TRP A 218 -2.02 14.85 9.89
N SER A 219 -0.92 14.46 10.53
CA SER A 219 -0.80 13.19 11.25
C SER A 219 -1.91 12.98 12.27
N GLN A 220 -2.25 14.04 13.01
CA GLN A 220 -3.23 13.99 14.09
C GLN A 220 -4.65 14.16 13.56
N ASN A 221 -4.82 15.01 12.54
CA ASN A 221 -6.13 15.51 12.12
C ASN A 221 -6.50 15.12 10.67
N ARG A 222 -5.79 14.20 10.02
CA ARG A 222 -6.19 13.74 8.69
C ARG A 222 -7.56 13.07 8.73
N ARG A 223 -8.30 13.29 7.63
CA ARG A 223 -9.52 12.58 7.26
C ARG A 223 -9.22 11.19 6.71
N TYR A 224 -10.29 10.46 6.40
CA TYR A 224 -10.20 9.14 5.81
C TYR A 224 -9.52 9.20 4.43
N SER A 225 -8.61 8.27 4.18
CA SER A 225 -8.23 7.93 2.81
C SER A 225 -7.81 6.48 2.70
N TYR A 226 -8.20 5.83 1.61
CA TYR A 226 -7.93 4.41 1.42
C TYR A 226 -6.44 4.11 1.54
N TYR A 227 -5.57 4.92 0.92
CA TYR A 227 -4.13 4.70 1.00
C TYR A 227 -3.65 4.72 2.47
N ASN A 228 -4.01 5.73 3.24
CA ASN A 228 -3.46 5.88 4.59
C ASN A 228 -4.01 4.83 5.57
N ASP A 229 -5.23 4.37 5.35
CA ASP A 229 -5.95 3.47 6.25
C ASP A 229 -5.79 1.98 5.89
N TYR A 230 -5.74 1.63 4.60
CA TYR A 230 -5.73 0.24 4.12
C TYR A 230 -4.63 -0.06 3.09
N GLY A 231 -4.29 0.93 2.25
CA GLY A 231 -3.44 0.74 1.06
C GLY A 231 -1.94 0.89 1.31
N ARG A 232 -1.50 1.54 2.39
CA ARG A 232 -0.11 1.97 2.58
C ARG A 232 0.91 0.85 2.41
N SER A 233 0.62 -0.32 2.98
CA SER A 233 1.52 -1.48 2.92
C SER A 233 1.71 -2.03 1.49
N ARG A 234 0.76 -1.78 0.60
CA ARG A 234 0.71 -2.29 -0.77
C ARG A 234 1.27 -1.31 -1.79
N TYR A 235 1.01 -0.02 -1.60
CA TYR A 235 1.36 1.06 -2.53
C TYR A 235 2.56 1.91 -2.10
N THR A 236 3.34 1.46 -1.11
CA THR A 236 4.58 2.12 -0.68
C THR A 236 5.76 1.18 -0.92
N SER A 237 6.74 1.62 -1.69
CA SER A 237 7.98 0.86 -1.88
C SER A 237 8.83 0.82 -0.60
N PRO A 238 9.74 -0.15 -0.43
CA PRO A 238 10.63 -0.23 0.74
C PRO A 238 11.41 1.07 0.95
N LYS A 239 11.97 1.65 -0.12
CA LYS A 239 12.71 2.93 -0.08
C LYS A 239 11.80 4.08 0.39
N GLN A 240 10.56 4.15 -0.09
CA GLN A 240 9.60 5.17 0.34
C GLN A 240 9.16 4.97 1.80
N SER A 241 8.98 3.72 2.24
CA SER A 241 8.60 3.37 3.61
C SER A 241 9.65 3.86 4.61
N VAL A 242 10.94 3.67 4.30
CA VAL A 242 12.06 4.20 5.11
C VAL A 242 12.00 5.73 5.22
N LYS A 243 11.75 6.44 4.11
CA LYS A 243 11.63 7.90 4.11
C LYS A 243 10.46 8.38 4.99
N GLN A 244 9.30 7.73 4.89
CA GLN A 244 8.14 8.05 5.72
C GLN A 244 8.41 7.76 7.22
N ALA A 245 9.08 6.65 7.53
CA ALA A 245 9.47 6.31 8.91
C ALA A 245 10.46 7.32 9.50
N ALA A 246 11.36 7.88 8.68
CA ALA A 246 12.28 8.92 9.11
C ALA A 246 11.55 10.22 9.47
N VAL A 247 10.58 10.65 8.65
CA VAL A 247 9.73 11.82 8.93
C VAL A 247 8.94 11.63 10.22
N GLU A 248 8.35 10.46 10.41
CA GLU A 248 7.62 10.10 11.62
C GLU A 248 8.52 10.12 12.85
N THR A 249 9.70 9.51 12.76
CA THR A 249 10.68 9.45 13.87
C THR A 249 11.16 10.85 14.25
N LYS A 250 11.47 11.69 13.26
CA LYS A 250 11.85 13.09 13.49
C LYS A 250 10.75 13.87 14.19
N THR A 251 9.50 13.73 13.72
CA THR A 251 8.34 14.41 14.29
C THR A 251 8.08 13.94 15.72
N ARG A 252 8.10 12.62 15.96
CA ARG A 252 7.98 12.04 17.30
C ARG A 252 9.03 12.59 18.27
N LYS A 253 10.30 12.66 17.85
CA LYS A 253 11.38 13.25 18.67
C LYS A 253 11.14 14.74 18.95
N SER A 254 10.64 15.51 17.97
CA SER A 254 10.30 16.93 18.17
C SER A 254 9.19 17.11 19.21
N PHE A 255 8.14 16.29 19.16
CA PHE A 255 7.04 16.30 20.13
C PHE A 255 7.51 15.91 21.53
N GLN A 256 8.33 14.86 21.64
CA GLN A 256 8.91 14.43 22.91
C GLN A 256 9.73 15.54 23.58
N ARG A 257 10.54 16.29 22.82
CA ARG A 257 11.31 17.43 23.34
C ARG A 257 10.43 18.58 23.84
N LYS A 258 9.21 18.70 23.30
CA LYS A 258 8.21 19.71 23.72
C LYS A 258 7.30 19.20 24.84
N GLY A 259 7.52 17.99 25.36
CA GLY A 259 6.63 17.36 26.34
C GLY A 259 5.25 16.99 25.77
N GLN A 260 5.09 16.93 24.45
CA GLN A 260 3.83 16.64 23.78
C GLN A 260 3.76 15.17 23.32
N SER A 261 2.56 14.60 23.32
CA SER A 261 2.31 13.27 22.74
C SER A 261 2.19 13.34 21.21
N PHE A 262 2.79 12.39 20.50
CA PHE A 262 2.66 12.24 19.06
C PHE A 262 1.88 10.97 18.70
N SER A 263 0.74 11.12 18.03
CA SER A 263 0.01 10.01 17.43
C SER A 263 0.40 9.88 15.96
N SER A 264 0.89 8.70 15.58
CA SER A 264 1.19 8.37 14.18
C SER A 264 -0.09 8.40 13.33
N PRO A 265 -0.03 8.86 12.06
CA PRO A 265 -1.20 8.86 11.18
C PRO A 265 -1.67 7.45 10.84
N TYR A 266 -0.82 6.45 11.06
CA TYR A 266 -1.01 5.06 10.67
C TYR A 266 -1.27 4.13 11.87
N ALA A 267 -1.32 4.67 13.09
CA ALA A 267 -1.56 3.88 14.29
C ALA A 267 -3.01 3.36 14.38
N LYS A 268 -3.94 4.06 13.73
CA LYS A 268 -5.36 3.69 13.68
C LYS A 268 -5.96 4.05 12.34
N THR A 269 -6.94 3.26 11.90
CA THR A 269 -7.79 3.60 10.76
C THR A 269 -8.76 4.71 11.16
N ARG A 270 -9.04 5.64 10.25
CA ARG A 270 -10.06 6.67 10.43
C ARG A 270 -11.46 6.09 10.18
N SER A 271 -12.45 6.61 10.90
CA SER A 271 -13.86 6.49 10.56
C SER A 271 -14.09 7.13 9.20
N GLY A 272 -14.98 6.55 8.39
CA GLY A 272 -15.36 7.13 7.11
C GLY A 272 -15.26 6.19 5.92
N SER A 273 -14.63 5.01 6.04
CA SER A 273 -14.70 4.01 4.96
C SER A 273 -16.10 3.43 4.81
N ALA A 274 -16.54 3.25 3.56
CA ALA A 274 -17.85 2.68 3.24
C ALA A 274 -17.77 1.82 1.98
N GLY A 275 -18.19 0.55 2.05
CA GLY A 275 -18.29 -0.31 0.86
C GLY A 275 -16.96 -0.78 0.25
N LEU A 276 -15.88 -0.84 1.04
CA LEU A 276 -14.62 -1.44 0.60
C LEU A 276 -14.73 -2.97 0.49
N SER A 277 -13.90 -3.57 -0.37
CA SER A 277 -13.80 -5.01 -0.49
C SER A 277 -13.23 -5.66 0.79
N ARG A 278 -13.62 -6.91 1.07
CA ARG A 278 -13.10 -7.69 2.22
C ARG A 278 -11.58 -7.82 2.20
N SER A 279 -10.99 -7.87 1.01
CA SER A 279 -9.53 -7.94 0.80
C SER A 279 -8.80 -6.74 1.40
N SER A 280 -9.42 -5.56 1.39
CA SER A 280 -8.83 -4.32 1.92
C SER A 280 -8.60 -4.36 3.42
N TYR A 281 -9.50 -5.03 4.15
CA TYR A 281 -9.40 -5.24 5.60
C TYR A 281 -8.40 -6.34 5.98
N THR A 282 -7.94 -7.14 5.02
CA THR A 282 -6.97 -8.20 5.29
C THR A 282 -5.56 -7.63 5.19
N PRO A 283 -4.74 -7.67 6.26
CA PRO A 283 -3.36 -7.23 6.17
C PRO A 283 -2.55 -8.07 5.18
N THR A 284 -1.58 -7.44 4.50
CA THR A 284 -0.63 -8.16 3.65
C THR A 284 0.19 -9.13 4.50
N LYS A 285 0.10 -10.42 4.18
CA LYS A 285 0.90 -11.46 4.85
C LYS A 285 2.30 -11.48 4.24
N THR A 286 3.27 -10.90 4.94
CA THR A 286 4.69 -11.00 4.55
C THR A 286 5.23 -12.37 4.91
N THR A 287 5.89 -13.02 3.96
CA THR A 287 6.46 -14.35 4.11
C THR A 287 7.92 -14.21 4.50
N SER A 288 8.27 -14.40 5.77
CA SER A 288 9.69 -14.58 6.09
C SER A 288 9.92 -15.78 7.01
N SER A 289 9.92 -16.97 6.42
CA SER A 289 10.59 -18.16 6.95
C SER A 289 12.13 -18.10 6.73
N TYR A 290 12.61 -17.17 5.91
CA TYR A 290 14.03 -17.06 5.50
C TYR A 290 14.84 -15.98 6.23
N SER A 291 14.19 -15.08 6.98
CA SER A 291 14.90 -14.08 7.78
C SER A 291 15.14 -14.63 9.19
N LYS A 292 16.40 -14.66 9.66
CA LYS A 292 16.63 -14.55 11.10
C LYS A 292 15.99 -13.21 11.51
N PRO A 293 15.32 -13.11 12.66
CA PRO A 293 14.67 -11.88 13.08
C PRO A 293 15.74 -10.81 13.35
N LYS A 294 16.20 -10.11 12.30
CA LYS A 294 16.79 -8.79 12.43
C LYS A 294 15.64 -7.91 12.88
N LYS A 295 15.82 -7.27 14.05
CA LYS A 295 14.84 -6.39 14.69
C LYS A 295 14.12 -5.58 13.61
N SER A 296 12.87 -5.97 13.40
CA SER A 296 11.91 -5.18 12.64
C SER A 296 12.00 -3.74 13.16
N PHE A 297 12.17 -2.78 12.25
CA PHE A 297 12.03 -1.36 12.53
C PHE A 297 10.57 -0.97 12.85
N THR A 298 9.73 -1.92 13.29
CA THR A 298 8.60 -1.62 14.16
C THR A 298 9.15 -1.19 15.51
N SER A 299 9.09 0.12 15.76
CA SER A 299 8.96 0.75 17.08
C SER A 299 8.87 -0.26 18.22
N THR A 300 9.92 -0.34 19.02
CA THR A 300 9.90 -0.88 20.38
C THR A 300 8.76 -0.25 21.17
N ASN A 301 7.62 -0.95 21.24
CA ASN A 301 6.76 -0.88 22.40
C ASN A 301 6.96 -2.17 23.17
N LYS A 302 7.54 -2.01 24.36
CA LYS A 302 7.55 -3.02 25.42
C LYS A 302 6.16 -3.65 25.49
N ALA A 303 6.14 -4.98 25.52
CA ALA A 303 5.01 -5.76 25.98
C ALA A 303 4.61 -5.25 27.38
N SER A 304 3.54 -4.47 27.43
CA SER A 304 2.73 -4.31 28.62
C SER A 304 1.56 -5.26 28.45
N SER A 305 1.57 -6.33 29.26
CA SER A 305 0.48 -7.26 29.46
C SER A 305 -0.89 -6.58 29.54
N LYS A 306 -1.77 -6.85 28.58
CA LYS A 306 -3.21 -6.92 28.81
C LYS A 306 -3.78 -8.09 28.00
N THR A 307 -4.04 -9.15 28.76
CA THR A 307 -4.95 -10.27 28.56
C THR A 307 -6.03 -10.03 27.49
N GLY A 308 -5.93 -10.80 26.41
CA GLY A 308 -6.99 -11.00 25.42
C GLY A 308 -6.88 -12.44 24.93
N SER A 309 -7.45 -13.37 25.70
CA SER A 309 -7.50 -14.79 25.40
C SER A 309 -8.26 -15.03 24.08
N PHE A 310 -7.54 -15.28 23.00
CA PHE A 310 -8.13 -15.90 21.81
C PHE A 310 -8.22 -17.41 22.06
N ARG A 311 -9.33 -17.84 22.66
CA ARG A 311 -9.74 -19.24 22.62
C ARG A 311 -10.36 -19.52 21.26
N ASN A 312 -9.63 -20.32 20.50
CA ASN A 312 -10.12 -21.11 19.40
C ASN A 312 -11.24 -22.03 19.92
N SER A 313 -12.46 -21.86 19.43
CA SER A 313 -13.49 -22.90 19.47
C SER A 313 -14.49 -22.67 18.34
N GLY A 314 -14.43 -23.54 17.34
CA GLY A 314 -15.51 -23.68 16.38
C GLY A 314 -16.78 -24.14 17.10
N SER A 315 -17.86 -23.37 16.94
CA SER A 315 -19.20 -23.91 16.98
C SER A 315 -20.07 -23.12 16.00
N ARG A 316 -20.56 -23.84 15.00
CA ARG A 316 -21.71 -23.43 14.20
C ARG A 316 -22.92 -23.52 15.11
N THR A 317 -23.59 -22.41 15.34
CA THR A 317 -24.98 -22.41 15.84
C THR A 317 -25.85 -21.74 14.78
N SER A 318 -26.67 -22.56 14.13
CA SER A 318 -27.78 -22.12 13.29
C SER A 318 -28.78 -21.34 14.15
N ARG A 319 -29.26 -20.20 13.63
CA ARG A 319 -30.40 -19.50 14.23
C ARG A 319 -31.66 -20.08 13.63
N GLY A 320 -32.36 -20.91 14.40
CA GLY A 320 -33.74 -21.29 14.15
C GLY A 320 -34.67 -20.12 14.48
N VAL A 321 -35.56 -19.81 13.54
CA VAL A 321 -36.68 -18.88 13.72
C VAL A 321 -37.74 -19.57 14.58
N SER A 322 -37.98 -19.06 15.79
CA SER A 322 -39.12 -19.49 16.62
C SER A 322 -40.22 -18.43 16.55
N ARG A 323 -41.32 -18.81 15.90
CA ARG A 323 -42.62 -18.15 15.99
C ARG A 323 -43.35 -18.58 17.27
N GLY A 324 -44.23 -17.72 17.75
CA GLY A 324 -45.34 -18.03 18.68
C GLY A 324 -45.14 -17.45 20.08
N LYS A 325 -46.11 -16.80 20.71
CA LYS A 325 -47.55 -16.66 20.48
C LYS A 325 -47.99 -15.26 20.88
#